data_AF-A0A7J7GKE7-F1
#
_entry.id   AF-A0A7J7GKE7-F1
#
_cell.length_a   1.000
_cell.length_b   1.000
_cell.length_c   1.000
_cell.angle_alpha   90.00
_cell.angle_beta   90.00
_cell.angle_gamma   90.00
#
_symmetry.space_group_name_H-M   'P 1'
#
loop_
_entity.id
_entity.type
_entity.pdbx_description
1 polymer ?
#
loop_
_entity_poly.entity_id
_entity_poly.type
_entity_poly.pdbx_seq_one_letter_code
_entity_poly.pdbx_strand_id
1 'polypeptide(L)'
;MAGSGRRNADEDRTPLRNPKLRKHRSRDHSLIRLLNIDLKVLLGFVIIAFLIVLFMIHRLIIAVEHPQKPRVVTPFPAPKIMDLPQVITRRACIGELIAHPNVYLGIRARTPQSLVAGLMWLGLKDGRYFMRHVCQDSDELKTYGWTCHNGRDYGRQMLVDRDMTLMTSFLTSKEDGSGYGGDWAVRIDVQSEK
;
A
#
# COMPACT_ATOMS: atom_id res chain seq x y z
N MET A 1 42.62 127.41 33.12
CA MET A 1 41.77 127.88 34.23
C MET A 1 40.76 126.80 34.54
N ALA A 2 40.56 126.50 35.82
CA ALA A 2 40.05 125.24 36.36
C ALA A 2 38.53 125.25 36.68
N GLY A 3 37.99 124.03 36.88
CA GLY A 3 36.75 123.72 37.63
C GLY A 3 35.63 123.12 36.75
N SER A 4 34.82 122.13 37.15
CA SER A 4 34.63 121.39 38.41
C SER A 4 33.55 120.28 38.21
N GLY A 5 33.60 119.21 39.03
CA GLY A 5 32.49 118.26 39.35
C GLY A 5 32.41 117.00 38.47
N ARG A 6 32.29 115.75 38.96
CA ARG A 6 31.90 115.16 40.26
C ARG A 6 32.55 113.76 40.38
N ARG A 7 32.89 113.33 41.60
CA ARG A 7 33.15 111.92 41.99
C ARG A 7 32.34 111.64 43.26
N ASN A 8 31.83 110.43 43.42
CA ASN A 8 31.77 109.72 44.69
C ASN A 8 31.70 108.22 44.42
N ALA A 9 32.41 107.47 45.27
CA ALA A 9 32.85 106.11 45.05
C ALA A 9 32.10 105.09 45.91
N ASP A 10 32.12 103.88 45.36
CA ASP A 10 31.98 102.52 45.88
C ASP A 10 32.29 102.27 47.37
N GLU A 11 31.51 101.38 48.01
CA GLU A 11 32.06 100.39 48.97
C GLU A 11 31.12 99.19 49.24
N ASP A 12 31.78 98.04 49.33
CA ASP A 12 31.40 96.61 49.36
C ASP A 12 30.78 96.11 50.68
N ARG A 13 29.94 95.04 50.63
CA ARG A 13 29.84 93.93 51.63
C ARG A 13 29.14 92.66 51.06
N THR A 14 29.85 91.54 51.04
CA THR A 14 29.36 90.12 51.09
C THR A 14 29.23 89.64 52.56
N PRO A 15 28.76 88.42 52.98
CA PRO A 15 28.68 87.10 52.28
C PRO A 15 27.49 86.15 52.63
N LEU A 16 27.35 85.00 51.92
CA LEU A 16 27.15 83.66 52.54
C LEU A 16 27.15 82.49 51.52
N ARG A 17 27.61 81.35 52.02
CA ARG A 17 28.21 80.18 51.33
C ARG A 17 27.29 78.96 51.47
N ASN A 18 27.24 78.07 50.47
CA ASN A 18 26.86 76.65 50.67
C ASN A 18 27.28 75.75 49.49
N PRO A 19 28.23 74.82 49.65
CA PRO A 19 28.43 73.70 48.72
C PRO A 19 28.11 72.37 49.41
N LYS A 20 27.19 71.58 48.84
CA LYS A 20 27.02 70.16 49.22
C LYS A 20 27.66 69.27 48.16
N LEU A 21 28.92 68.92 48.40
CA LEU A 21 29.63 67.84 47.73
C LEU A 21 29.16 66.51 48.34
N ARG A 22 28.50 65.65 47.55
CA ARG A 22 28.16 64.27 47.99
C ARG A 22 28.94 63.28 47.13
N LYS A 23 30.06 62.81 47.68
CA LYS A 23 30.87 61.69 47.16
C LYS A 23 30.15 60.37 47.49
N HIS A 24 29.77 59.57 46.50
CA HIS A 24 29.48 58.15 46.74
C HIS A 24 29.75 57.27 45.50
N ARG A 25 30.93 56.63 45.55
CA ARG A 25 31.19 55.21 45.30
C ARG A 25 30.87 54.66 43.89
N SER A 26 31.96 54.44 43.16
CA SER A 26 32.10 53.44 42.09
C SER A 26 31.40 52.13 42.44
N ARG A 27 30.61 51.59 41.51
CA ARG A 27 30.26 50.17 41.49
C ARG A 27 30.00 49.74 40.04
N ASP A 28 31.00 49.07 39.48
CA ASP A 28 30.90 48.25 38.27
C ASP A 28 29.64 47.38 38.30
N HIS A 29 28.75 47.57 37.33
CA HIS A 29 27.62 46.70 37.04
C HIS A 29 27.40 46.48 35.53
N SER A 30 28.37 46.86 34.70
CA SER A 30 28.26 46.79 33.23
C SER A 30 28.30 45.35 32.68
N LEU A 31 28.69 44.35 33.48
CA LEU A 31 28.75 42.95 33.05
C LEU A 31 27.48 42.13 33.39
N ILE A 32 26.58 42.62 34.25
CA ILE A 32 25.40 41.85 34.71
C ILE A 32 24.13 42.19 33.90
N ARG A 33 24.17 43.21 33.03
CA ARG A 33 22.99 43.61 32.21
C ARG A 33 22.69 42.70 31.01
N LEU A 34 23.55 41.75 30.68
CA LEU A 34 23.33 40.84 29.54
C LEU A 34 22.51 39.58 29.90
N LEU A 35 22.15 39.38 31.17
CA LEU A 35 21.45 38.17 31.66
C LEU A 35 20.14 38.48 32.42
N ASN A 36 19.45 39.58 32.12
CA ASN A 36 18.12 39.84 32.67
C ASN A 36 17.03 39.23 31.78
N ILE A 37 17.13 37.92 31.50
CA ILE A 37 16.12 37.15 30.77
C ILE A 37 15.35 36.35 31.82
N ASP A 38 14.04 36.55 31.91
CA ASP A 38 13.19 35.78 32.82
C ASP A 38 13.32 34.29 32.49
N LEU A 39 13.68 33.48 33.49
CA LEU A 39 13.86 32.03 33.35
C LEU A 39 12.61 31.38 32.72
N LYS A 40 11.41 31.93 32.95
CA LYS A 40 10.17 31.46 32.32
C LYS A 40 10.12 31.73 30.82
N VAL A 41 10.66 32.85 30.37
CA VAL A 41 10.75 33.21 28.95
C VAL A 41 11.78 32.31 28.26
N LEU A 42 12.92 32.07 28.89
CA LEU A 42 13.94 31.13 28.39
C LEU A 42 13.38 29.70 28.28
N LEU A 43 12.65 29.23 29.31
CA LEU A 43 12.01 27.93 29.31
C LEU A 43 10.96 27.81 28.19
N GLY A 44 10.18 28.88 27.95
CA GLY A 44 9.22 28.96 26.85
C GLY A 44 9.89 28.81 25.48
N PHE A 45 11.01 29.50 25.24
CA PHE A 45 11.76 29.36 23.98
C PHE A 45 12.33 27.95 23.78
N VAL A 46 12.81 27.30 24.84
CA VAL A 46 13.29 25.91 24.77
C VAL A 46 12.16 24.94 24.41
N ILE A 47 10.98 25.10 25.03
CA ILE A 47 9.80 24.27 24.73
C ILE A 47 9.36 24.49 23.27
N ILE A 48 9.32 25.74 22.80
CA ILE A 48 8.95 26.04 21.40
C ILE A 48 9.96 25.42 20.42
N ALA A 49 11.26 25.57 20.68
CA ALA A 49 12.29 24.96 19.86
C ALA A 49 12.17 23.43 19.83
N PHE A 50 11.89 22.80 20.98
CA PHE A 50 11.66 21.36 21.08
C PHE A 50 10.44 20.90 20.26
N LEU A 51 9.33 21.65 20.31
CA LEU A 51 8.14 21.36 19.50
C LEU A 51 8.42 21.50 17.99
N ILE A 52 9.22 22.49 17.58
CA ILE A 52 9.63 22.67 16.17
C ILE A 52 10.49 21.49 15.71
N VAL A 53 11.44 21.05 16.54
CA VAL A 53 12.29 19.89 16.23
C VAL A 53 11.46 18.61 16.12
N LEU A 54 10.53 18.37 17.05
CA LEU A 54 9.62 17.23 16.98
C LEU A 54 8.75 17.27 15.71
N PHE A 55 8.23 18.45 15.36
CA PHE A 55 7.46 18.62 14.13
C PHE A 55 8.31 18.32 12.89
N MET A 56 9.55 18.77 12.85
CA MET A 56 10.47 18.48 11.74
C MET A 56 10.80 16.99 11.63
N ILE A 57 11.05 16.31 12.75
CA ILE A 57 11.28 14.85 12.80
C ILE A 57 10.04 14.10 12.32
N HIS A 58 8.85 14.49 12.76
CA HIS A 58 7.59 13.87 12.34
C HIS A 58 7.37 14.03 10.82
N ARG A 59 7.68 15.21 10.26
CA ARG A 59 7.62 15.45 8.81
C ARG A 59 8.64 14.60 8.04
N LEU A 60 9.83 14.39 8.62
CA LEU A 60 10.87 13.55 8.02
C LEU A 60 10.46 12.07 8.01
N ILE A 61 9.88 11.56 9.10
CA ILE A 61 9.40 10.17 9.21
C ILE A 61 8.29 9.90 8.18
N ILE A 62 7.29 10.78 8.09
CA ILE A 62 6.21 10.64 7.09
C ILE A 62 6.76 10.67 5.65
N ALA A 63 7.77 11.50 5.38
CA ALA A 63 8.40 11.56 4.06
C ALA A 63 9.15 10.27 3.70
N VAL A 64 9.78 9.62 4.68
CA VAL A 64 10.49 8.33 4.50
C VAL A 64 9.50 7.16 4.34
N GLU A 65 8.32 7.24 4.95
CA GLU A 65 7.29 6.20 4.91
C GLU A 65 6.50 6.14 3.59
N HIS A 66 6.77 7.06 2.65
CA HIS A 66 6.24 7.01 1.28
C HIS A 66 7.35 6.74 0.26
N PRO A 67 8.00 5.54 0.29
CA PRO A 67 8.85 5.13 -0.81
C PRO A 67 7.99 5.09 -2.07
N GLN A 68 8.27 6.00 -3.00
CA GLN A 68 7.60 5.99 -4.30
C GLN A 68 7.91 4.67 -4.99
N LYS A 69 6.90 3.81 -5.09
CA LYS A 69 7.03 2.56 -5.83
C LYS A 69 7.39 2.92 -7.28
N PRO A 70 8.46 2.35 -7.86
CA PRO A 70 8.87 2.70 -9.21
C PRO A 70 7.72 2.43 -10.19
N ARG A 71 7.58 3.26 -11.22
CA ARG A 71 6.49 3.16 -12.21
C ARG A 71 6.36 1.77 -12.84
N VAL A 72 7.48 1.03 -12.90
CA VAL A 72 7.58 -0.34 -13.40
C VAL A 72 6.71 -1.33 -12.59
N VAL A 73 6.54 -1.12 -11.28
CA VAL A 73 5.78 -2.03 -10.40
C VAL A 73 4.42 -1.48 -9.98
N THR A 74 4.12 -0.22 -10.30
CA THR A 74 2.81 0.38 -10.05
C THR A 74 1.85 0.04 -11.19
N PRO A 75 0.67 -0.53 -10.90
CA PRO A 75 -0.36 -0.72 -11.91
C PRO A 75 -0.72 0.61 -12.60
N PHE A 76 -1.14 0.53 -13.87
CA PHE A 76 -1.54 1.68 -14.64
C PHE A 76 -2.74 2.41 -13.98
N PRO A 77 -2.68 3.73 -13.74
CA PRO A 77 -3.72 4.48 -13.03
C PRO A 77 -4.90 4.82 -13.95
N ALA A 78 -5.59 3.80 -14.45
CA ALA A 78 -6.84 3.94 -15.18
C ALA A 78 -7.90 2.98 -14.62
N PRO A 79 -9.20 3.24 -14.89
CA PRO A 79 -10.25 2.29 -14.55
C PRO A 79 -9.90 0.91 -15.08
N LYS A 80 -10.07 -0.13 -14.24
CA LYS A 80 -9.80 -1.49 -14.69
C LYS A 80 -10.83 -1.84 -15.77
N ILE A 81 -10.37 -2.40 -16.88
CA ILE A 81 -11.25 -2.88 -17.95
C ILE A 81 -12.28 -3.88 -17.39
N MET A 82 -11.86 -4.61 -16.36
CA MET A 82 -12.65 -5.59 -15.64
C MET A 82 -13.86 -5.03 -14.87
N ASP A 83 -13.89 -3.72 -14.59
CA ASP A 83 -14.95 -3.07 -13.83
C ASP A 83 -15.98 -2.40 -14.76
N LEU A 84 -15.86 -2.57 -16.08
CA LEU A 84 -16.86 -2.03 -17.02
C LEU A 84 -18.15 -2.87 -16.96
N PRO A 85 -19.35 -2.24 -17.02
CA PRO A 85 -20.63 -2.94 -16.98
C PRO A 85 -20.76 -4.05 -18.03
N GLN A 86 -20.28 -3.80 -19.25
CA GLN A 86 -20.24 -4.79 -20.35
C GLN A 86 -19.43 -6.06 -20.04
N VAL A 87 -18.46 -5.97 -19.13
CA VAL A 87 -17.64 -7.11 -18.69
C VAL A 87 -18.28 -7.80 -17.49
N ILE A 88 -18.84 -7.03 -16.55
CA ILE A 88 -19.51 -7.53 -15.34
C ILE A 88 -20.76 -8.35 -15.69
N THR A 89 -21.63 -7.85 -16.57
CA THR A 89 -22.84 -8.57 -17.01
C THR A 89 -22.48 -9.89 -17.70
N ARG A 90 -21.35 -9.94 -18.41
CA ARG A 90 -20.85 -11.16 -19.07
C ARG A 90 -20.29 -12.16 -18.04
N ARG A 91 -19.62 -11.70 -16.97
CA ARG A 91 -19.07 -12.58 -15.91
C ARG A 91 -20.12 -13.41 -15.19
N ALA A 92 -21.35 -12.90 -15.07
CA ALA A 92 -22.43 -13.67 -14.46
C ALA A 92 -22.74 -14.98 -15.23
N CYS A 93 -22.18 -15.16 -16.42
CA CYS A 93 -22.56 -16.18 -17.38
C CYS A 93 -21.41 -16.99 -17.96
N ILE A 94 -20.14 -16.87 -17.57
CA ILE A 94 -19.03 -17.47 -18.35
C ILE A 94 -18.22 -18.53 -17.58
N GLY A 95 -18.32 -19.79 -18.04
CA GLY A 95 -17.15 -20.61 -18.39
C GLY A 95 -16.20 -20.97 -17.26
N GLU A 96 -16.72 -21.21 -16.07
CA GLU A 96 -15.97 -21.05 -14.83
C GLU A 96 -15.53 -22.34 -14.14
N LEU A 97 -15.67 -23.51 -14.78
CA LEU A 97 -15.31 -24.77 -14.14
C LEU A 97 -13.96 -25.32 -14.59
N ILE A 98 -13.63 -25.35 -15.88
CA ILE A 98 -12.43 -26.06 -16.36
C ILE A 98 -11.31 -25.10 -16.72
N ALA A 99 -10.57 -24.66 -15.70
CA ALA A 99 -9.59 -23.58 -15.80
C ALA A 99 -8.14 -24.04 -15.54
N HIS A 100 -7.82 -25.33 -15.72
CA HIS A 100 -6.46 -25.84 -15.55
C HIS A 100 -5.99 -26.57 -16.81
N PRO A 101 -5.38 -25.87 -17.78
CA PRO A 101 -4.93 -26.47 -19.04
C PRO A 101 -3.84 -27.54 -18.85
N ASN A 102 -3.15 -27.54 -17.70
CA ASN A 102 -2.04 -28.46 -17.44
C ASN A 102 -2.50 -29.84 -16.92
N VAL A 103 -3.78 -30.05 -16.60
CA VAL A 103 -4.28 -31.34 -16.10
C VAL A 103 -5.36 -31.88 -17.01
N TYR A 104 -5.48 -33.21 -17.07
CA TYR A 104 -6.41 -33.86 -17.98
C TYR A 104 -7.87 -33.47 -17.72
N LEU A 105 -8.25 -33.37 -16.45
CA LEU A 105 -9.51 -32.77 -16.01
C LEU A 105 -9.29 -32.03 -14.70
N GLY A 106 -9.55 -30.73 -14.69
CA GLY A 106 -9.42 -29.87 -13.51
C GLY A 106 -10.60 -28.93 -13.37
N ILE A 107 -11.07 -28.77 -12.15
CA ILE A 107 -12.25 -27.98 -11.79
C ILE A 107 -11.85 -26.89 -10.80
N ARG A 108 -12.12 -25.63 -11.13
CA ARG A 108 -11.86 -24.48 -10.26
C ARG A 108 -12.67 -23.25 -10.63
N ALA A 109 -13.40 -22.71 -9.65
CA ALA A 109 -14.07 -21.40 -9.78
C ALA A 109 -13.08 -20.23 -9.82
N ARG A 110 -13.41 -19.15 -10.54
CA ARG A 110 -12.59 -17.92 -10.63
C ARG A 110 -12.74 -16.99 -9.42
N THR A 111 -12.67 -17.55 -8.21
CA THR A 111 -12.58 -16.80 -6.95
C THR A 111 -11.15 -16.83 -6.40
N PRO A 112 -10.77 -15.80 -5.59
CA PRO A 112 -9.51 -15.83 -4.85
C PRO A 112 -9.40 -17.07 -3.94
N GLN A 113 -10.52 -17.46 -3.33
CA GLN A 113 -10.66 -18.66 -2.52
C GLN A 113 -11.68 -19.58 -3.20
N SER A 114 -11.19 -20.56 -3.95
CA SER A 114 -12.01 -21.48 -4.74
C SER A 114 -11.73 -22.91 -4.32
N LEU A 115 -12.76 -23.76 -4.35
CA LEU A 115 -12.55 -25.19 -4.39
C LEU A 115 -11.76 -25.56 -5.65
N VAL A 116 -10.77 -26.44 -5.48
CA VAL A 116 -10.01 -27.04 -6.59
C VAL A 116 -10.23 -28.54 -6.54
N ALA A 117 -10.69 -29.11 -7.64
CA ALA A 117 -10.84 -30.55 -7.82
C ALA A 117 -10.21 -30.98 -9.14
N GLY A 118 -9.92 -32.27 -9.29
CA GLY A 118 -9.34 -32.81 -10.51
C GLY A 118 -9.41 -34.32 -10.57
N LEU A 119 -9.16 -34.87 -11.76
CA LEU A 119 -9.14 -36.31 -11.98
C LEU A 119 -7.71 -36.85 -11.96
N MET A 120 -7.57 -38.05 -11.40
CA MET A 120 -6.38 -38.88 -11.49
C MET A 120 -6.79 -40.33 -11.73
N TRP A 121 -5.98 -41.07 -12.48
CA TRP A 121 -6.16 -42.51 -12.68
C TRP A 121 -4.81 -43.20 -12.81
N LEU A 122 -4.80 -44.53 -12.73
CA LEU A 122 -3.60 -45.33 -12.97
C LEU A 122 -3.56 -45.75 -14.44
N GLY A 123 -2.50 -45.33 -15.13
CA GLY A 123 -2.14 -45.83 -16.45
C GLY A 123 -1.09 -46.93 -16.34
N LEU A 124 -0.96 -47.74 -17.39
CA LEU A 124 0.11 -48.73 -17.51
C LEU A 124 1.10 -48.24 -18.57
N LYS A 125 2.41 -48.24 -18.27
CA LYS A 125 3.48 -47.98 -19.23
C LYS A 125 4.64 -48.95 -18.99
N ASP A 126 5.08 -49.64 -20.02
CA ASP A 126 6.19 -50.62 -19.95
C ASP A 126 6.06 -51.63 -18.79
N GLY A 127 4.85 -52.14 -18.55
CA GLY A 127 4.56 -53.09 -17.47
C GLY A 127 4.56 -52.49 -16.05
N ARG A 128 4.67 -51.17 -15.91
CA ARG A 128 4.62 -50.45 -14.63
C ARG A 128 3.41 -49.53 -14.57
N TYR A 129 2.85 -49.40 -13.37
CA TYR A 129 1.75 -48.45 -13.11
C TYR A 129 2.29 -47.04 -12.92
N PHE A 130 1.61 -46.06 -13.53
CA PHE A 130 1.90 -44.64 -13.39
C PHE A 130 0.62 -43.88 -13.09
N MET A 131 0.70 -42.87 -12.23
CA MET A 131 -0.42 -41.99 -11.96
C MET A 131 -0.53 -40.93 -13.06
N ARG A 132 -1.67 -40.88 -13.73
CA ARG A 132 -2.03 -39.86 -14.71
C ARG A 132 -2.75 -38.73 -14.00
N HIS A 133 -2.36 -37.49 -14.29
CA HIS A 133 -3.01 -36.30 -13.76
C HIS A 133 -2.74 -35.07 -14.64
N VAL A 134 -1.45 -34.81 -14.87
CA VAL A 134 -0.92 -33.70 -15.67
C VAL A 134 -0.86 -34.14 -17.12
N CYS A 135 -1.21 -33.24 -18.04
CA CYS A 135 -1.06 -33.47 -19.48
C CYS A 135 0.44 -33.54 -19.82
N GLN A 136 0.96 -34.74 -20.08
CA GLN A 136 2.34 -34.94 -20.49
C GLN A 136 2.41 -35.66 -21.83
N ASP A 137 3.26 -35.18 -22.74
CA ASP A 137 3.48 -35.84 -24.03
C ASP A 137 4.06 -37.25 -23.86
N SER A 138 4.83 -37.48 -22.78
CA SER A 138 5.38 -38.79 -22.40
C SER A 138 4.32 -39.80 -21.96
N ASP A 139 3.07 -39.37 -21.76
CA ASP A 139 2.02 -40.29 -21.34
C ASP A 139 1.54 -41.21 -22.47
N GLU A 140 1.84 -40.88 -23.72
CA GLU A 140 1.56 -41.72 -24.91
C GLU A 140 0.08 -42.10 -25.04
N LEU A 141 -0.82 -41.21 -24.63
CA LEU A 141 -2.26 -41.38 -24.90
C LEU A 141 -2.47 -41.39 -26.42
N LYS A 142 -3.31 -42.29 -26.91
CA LYS A 142 -3.66 -42.38 -28.33
C LYS A 142 -4.38 -41.12 -28.79
N THR A 143 -5.25 -40.57 -27.95
CA THR A 143 -5.88 -39.27 -28.15
C THR A 143 -6.34 -38.70 -26.82
N TYR A 144 -6.36 -37.37 -26.71
CA TYR A 144 -7.06 -36.68 -25.64
C TYR A 144 -7.55 -35.32 -26.14
N GLY A 145 -8.77 -34.94 -25.80
CA GLY A 145 -9.28 -33.64 -26.21
C GLY A 145 -10.79 -33.48 -26.08
N TRP A 146 -11.24 -32.25 -26.26
CA TRP A 146 -12.66 -31.90 -26.27
C TRP A 146 -13.31 -32.37 -27.56
N THR A 147 -14.33 -33.21 -27.45
CA THR A 147 -15.19 -33.58 -28.59
C THR A 147 -16.32 -32.57 -28.77
N CYS A 148 -16.81 -31.99 -27.68
CA CYS A 148 -17.77 -30.89 -27.68
C CYS A 148 -17.44 -29.92 -26.53
N HIS A 149 -17.47 -28.62 -26.76
CA HIS A 149 -17.31 -27.63 -25.69
C HIS A 149 -17.87 -26.28 -26.15
N ASN A 150 -18.69 -25.64 -25.31
CA ASN A 150 -19.29 -24.34 -25.65
C ASN A 150 -18.64 -23.15 -24.93
N GLY A 151 -17.59 -23.39 -24.14
CA GLY A 151 -16.86 -22.35 -23.43
C GLY A 151 -17.60 -21.78 -22.23
N ARG A 152 -18.76 -22.36 -21.86
CA ARG A 152 -19.69 -21.74 -20.94
C ARG A 152 -20.19 -22.69 -19.86
N ASP A 153 -21.05 -23.63 -20.22
CA ASP A 153 -21.79 -24.45 -19.26
C ASP A 153 -21.77 -25.95 -19.58
N TYR A 154 -21.17 -26.34 -20.71
CA TYR A 154 -21.12 -27.73 -21.14
C TYR A 154 -19.82 -28.06 -21.86
N GLY A 155 -19.36 -29.28 -21.62
CA GLY A 155 -18.37 -29.90 -22.47
C GLY A 155 -18.26 -31.39 -22.26
N ARG A 156 -17.68 -32.04 -23.27
CA ARG A 156 -17.36 -33.45 -23.32
C ARG A 156 -15.94 -33.63 -23.87
N GLN A 157 -15.14 -34.38 -23.14
CA GLN A 157 -13.77 -34.73 -23.48
C GLN A 157 -13.66 -36.24 -23.60
N MET A 158 -12.83 -36.68 -24.53
CA MET A 158 -12.46 -38.08 -24.71
C MET A 158 -10.96 -38.21 -24.51
N LEU A 159 -10.55 -39.25 -23.77
CA LEU A 159 -9.17 -39.63 -23.55
C LEU A 159 -9.05 -41.12 -23.81
N VAL A 160 -8.08 -41.53 -24.64
CA VAL A 160 -7.83 -42.94 -24.96
C VAL A 160 -6.43 -43.28 -24.47
N ASP A 161 -6.37 -44.03 -23.38
CA ASP A 161 -5.15 -44.51 -22.72
C ASP A 161 -5.07 -46.02 -22.94
N ARG A 162 -4.38 -46.42 -24.02
CA ARG A 162 -4.22 -47.82 -24.45
C ARG A 162 -5.58 -48.53 -24.58
N ASP A 163 -5.84 -49.51 -23.74
CA ASP A 163 -7.02 -50.36 -23.77
C ASP A 163 -8.21 -49.76 -22.97
N MET A 164 -8.06 -48.52 -22.50
CA MET A 164 -9.09 -47.81 -21.75
C MET A 164 -9.45 -46.49 -22.43
N THR A 165 -10.75 -46.32 -22.69
CA THR A 165 -11.33 -45.04 -23.10
C THR A 165 -12.03 -44.40 -21.91
N LEU A 166 -11.56 -43.21 -21.54
CA LEU A 166 -12.17 -42.36 -20.53
C LEU A 166 -12.95 -41.23 -21.22
N MET A 167 -14.23 -41.11 -20.90
CA MET A 167 -15.05 -39.98 -21.31
C MET A 167 -15.39 -39.14 -20.09
N THR A 168 -15.09 -37.85 -20.16
CA THR A 168 -15.48 -36.90 -19.12
C THR A 168 -16.47 -35.91 -19.71
N SER A 169 -17.52 -35.59 -18.96
CA SER A 169 -18.45 -34.54 -19.34
C SER A 169 -18.82 -33.72 -18.13
N PHE A 170 -19.06 -32.43 -18.36
CA PHE A 170 -19.47 -31.52 -17.30
C PHE A 170 -20.69 -30.72 -17.73
N LEU A 171 -21.44 -30.29 -16.72
CA LEU A 171 -22.55 -29.36 -16.84
C LEU A 171 -22.47 -28.36 -15.70
N THR A 172 -22.76 -27.09 -15.98
CA THR A 172 -22.97 -26.08 -14.94
C THR A 172 -24.37 -25.51 -15.04
N SER A 173 -25.06 -25.36 -13.92
CA SER A 173 -26.33 -24.64 -13.80
C SER A 173 -26.15 -23.42 -12.91
N LYS A 174 -26.80 -22.33 -13.24
CA LYS A 174 -26.83 -21.13 -12.40
C LYS A 174 -28.28 -20.72 -12.18
N GLU A 175 -28.85 -21.25 -11.11
CA GLU A 175 -30.21 -20.94 -10.65
C GLU A 175 -30.18 -19.91 -9.54
N ASP A 176 -31.32 -19.29 -9.26
CA ASP A 176 -31.48 -18.38 -8.13
C ASP A 176 -31.16 -19.13 -6.82
N GLY A 177 -30.11 -18.70 -6.14
CA GLY A 177 -29.63 -19.34 -4.90
C GLY A 177 -28.38 -20.22 -5.05
N SER A 178 -27.89 -20.50 -6.26
CA SER A 178 -26.69 -21.32 -6.54
C SER A 178 -25.34 -20.69 -6.13
N GLY A 179 -25.36 -19.55 -5.43
CA GLY A 179 -24.16 -18.90 -4.90
C GLY A 179 -23.17 -18.44 -5.98
N TYR A 180 -21.91 -18.25 -5.58
CA TYR A 180 -20.84 -17.85 -6.50
C TYR A 180 -20.28 -19.08 -7.22
N GLY A 181 -20.34 -19.07 -8.57
CA GLY A 181 -19.83 -20.16 -9.41
C GLY A 181 -20.91 -21.13 -9.93
N GLY A 182 -22.13 -21.06 -9.38
CA GLY A 182 -23.24 -21.94 -9.75
C GLY A 182 -23.04 -23.39 -9.29
N ASP A 183 -24.02 -24.23 -9.60
CA ASP A 183 -23.94 -25.66 -9.39
C ASP A 183 -23.28 -26.32 -10.59
N TRP A 184 -22.55 -27.40 -10.34
CA TRP A 184 -21.87 -28.12 -11.40
C TRP A 184 -21.81 -29.61 -11.11
N ALA A 185 -21.84 -30.38 -12.19
CA ALA A 185 -21.72 -31.83 -12.15
C ALA A 185 -20.67 -32.27 -13.16
N VAL A 186 -19.93 -33.31 -12.80
CA VAL A 186 -19.01 -34.00 -13.70
C VAL A 186 -19.35 -35.47 -13.70
N ARG A 187 -19.43 -36.02 -14.91
CA ARG A 187 -19.62 -37.43 -15.16
C ARG A 187 -18.36 -38.00 -15.81
N ILE A 188 -17.93 -39.15 -15.30
CA ILE A 188 -16.80 -39.91 -15.80
C ILE A 188 -17.34 -41.27 -16.22
N ASP A 189 -17.23 -41.59 -17.51
CA ASP A 189 -17.58 -42.89 -18.07
C ASP A 189 -16.30 -43.59 -18.52
N VAL A 190 -16.17 -44.87 -18.19
CA VAL A 190 -14.99 -45.68 -18.52
C VAL A 190 -15.42 -46.85 -19.38
N GLN A 191 -14.73 -47.06 -20.49
CA GLN A 191 -14.90 -48.23 -21.36
C GLN A 191 -13.54 -48.92 -21.50
N SER A 192 -13.51 -50.23 -21.25
CA SER A 192 -12.35 -51.06 -21.57
C SER A 192 -12.58 -51.68 -22.95
N GLU A 193 -11.56 -51.66 -23.81
CA GLU A 193 -11.53 -52.57 -24.94
C GLU A 193 -11.43 -54.00 -24.38
N LYS A 194 -12.22 -54.92 -24.95
CA LYS A 194 -12.30 -56.33 -24.54
C LYS A 194 -11.21 -57.17 -25.18
#